data_AF-A0A7N0TTS9-F1
#
_entry.id   AF-A0A7N0TTS9-F1
#
_cell.length_a   1.000
_cell.length_b   1.000
_cell.length_c   1.000
_cell.angle_alpha   90.00
_cell.angle_beta   90.00
_cell.angle_gamma   90.00
#
_symmetry.space_group_name_H-M   'P 1'
#
loop_
_entity.id
_entity.type
_entity.pdbx_description
1 polymer ?
#
loop_
_entity_poly.entity_id
_entity_poly.type
_entity_poly.pdbx_seq_one_letter_code
_entity_poly.pdbx_strand_id
1 'polypeptide(L)'
;MDDYKPYEDYFDGSHGISELLKSNHYDNLWPESVDGKWKVHDIKEYQRLEIVGPADYYCRIKYDMKSESYQSEKLYCSCEKPYNPDLKMIQCERCYEWYHINCIGMTEGEVESTGDYICDPCRNIETTKHNNLVTTS
;
A
#
# COMPACT_ATOMS: atom_id res chain seq x y z
N MET A 1 -5.34 -25.86 -6.32
CA MET A 1 -4.81 -24.56 -6.79
C MET A 1 -5.01 -23.64 -5.62
N ASP A 2 -4.04 -23.62 -4.72
CA ASP A 2 -4.19 -22.89 -3.46
C ASP A 2 -3.66 -21.48 -3.67
N ASP A 3 -4.52 -20.64 -4.25
CA ASP A 3 -4.31 -19.20 -4.24
C ASP A 3 -4.42 -18.76 -2.78
N TYR A 4 -3.26 -18.63 -2.13
CA TYR A 4 -3.13 -18.31 -0.71
C TYR A 4 -3.70 -16.91 -0.44
N LYS A 5 -4.96 -16.85 0.00
CA LYS A 5 -5.55 -15.65 0.60
C LYS A 5 -4.99 -15.48 2.02
N PRO A 6 -4.49 -14.30 2.41
CA PRO A 6 -4.24 -14.00 3.81
C PRO A 6 -5.54 -14.21 4.61
N TYR A 7 -5.45 -14.92 5.73
CA TYR A 7 -6.57 -15.23 6.63
C TYR A 7 -7.32 -13.94 7.00
N GLU A 8 -8.65 -13.93 6.87
CA GLU A 8 -9.51 -12.72 6.99
C GLU A 8 -9.36 -11.97 8.33
N ASP A 9 -8.82 -12.60 9.36
CA ASP A 9 -8.60 -12.01 10.69
C ASP A 9 -7.30 -11.15 10.81
N TYR A 10 -6.48 -11.08 9.77
CA TYR A 10 -5.23 -10.32 9.73
C TYR A 10 -5.23 -9.19 8.69
N PHE A 11 -6.37 -8.54 8.47
CA PHE A 11 -6.43 -7.32 7.66
C PHE A 11 -5.86 -6.14 8.46
N ASP A 12 -4.55 -6.15 8.68
CA ASP A 12 -3.83 -5.03 9.29
C ASP A 12 -3.69 -3.83 8.31
N GLY A 13 -4.29 -3.92 7.12
CA GLY A 13 -4.21 -2.93 6.05
C GLY A 13 -2.96 -3.06 5.18
N SER A 14 -2.10 -4.07 5.42
CA SER A 14 -0.92 -4.29 4.58
C SER A 14 -1.24 -4.92 3.22
N HIS A 15 -2.38 -5.59 3.06
CA HIS A 15 -2.84 -6.22 1.81
C HIS A 15 -4.22 -5.71 1.41
N GLY A 16 -4.47 -5.62 0.10
CA GLY A 16 -5.80 -5.32 -0.41
C GLY A 16 -6.69 -6.56 -0.52
N ILE A 17 -7.99 -6.34 -0.63
CA ILE A 17 -9.04 -7.37 -0.69
C ILE A 17 -8.92 -8.23 -1.94
N SER A 18 -8.52 -7.62 -3.06
CA SER A 18 -8.31 -8.30 -4.36
C SER A 18 -6.84 -8.62 -4.63
N GLU A 19 -5.99 -8.63 -3.59
CA GLU A 19 -4.57 -8.93 -3.72
C GLU A 19 -4.31 -10.43 -3.78
N LEU A 20 -3.51 -10.86 -4.75
CA LEU A 20 -2.98 -12.21 -4.88
C LEU A 20 -1.45 -12.20 -4.75
N LEU A 21 -0.90 -13.27 -4.20
CA LEU A 21 0.54 -13.49 -4.08
C LEU A 21 1.04 -14.34 -5.24
N LYS A 22 1.90 -13.79 -6.08
CA LYS A 22 2.49 -14.57 -7.17
C LYS A 22 3.65 -15.43 -6.64
N SER A 23 3.45 -16.75 -6.61
CA SER A 23 4.51 -17.68 -6.22
C SER A 23 5.27 -18.26 -7.40
N ASN A 24 6.38 -18.94 -7.13
CA ASN A 24 7.10 -19.79 -8.08
C ASN A 24 6.70 -21.28 -7.99
N HIS A 25 5.55 -21.57 -7.36
CA HIS A 25 4.96 -22.90 -7.29
C HIS A 25 4.33 -23.29 -8.62
N TYR A 26 4.56 -24.50 -9.08
CA TYR A 26 3.90 -25.05 -10.26
C TYR A 26 3.35 -26.43 -9.91
N ASP A 27 2.12 -26.68 -10.32
CA ASP A 27 1.45 -27.96 -10.13
C ASP A 27 0.67 -28.32 -11.41
N ASN A 28 0.44 -29.62 -11.61
CA ASN A 28 -0.34 -30.13 -12.72
C ASN A 28 -1.77 -30.36 -12.28
N LEU A 29 -2.71 -29.64 -12.90
CA LEU A 29 -4.12 -29.71 -12.56
C LEU A 29 -4.94 -30.26 -13.72
N TRP A 30 -6.06 -30.89 -13.39
CA TRP A 30 -7.04 -31.34 -14.38
C TRP A 30 -7.80 -30.13 -14.94
N PRO A 31 -8.00 -30.02 -16.26
CA PRO A 31 -8.74 -28.92 -16.87
C PRO A 31 -10.15 -28.73 -16.30
N GLU A 32 -10.80 -29.83 -15.89
CA GLU A 32 -12.14 -29.84 -15.31
C GLU A 32 -12.18 -29.19 -13.92
N SER A 33 -11.04 -29.02 -13.26
CA SER A 33 -10.95 -28.31 -11.97
C SER A 33 -10.94 -26.78 -12.13
N VAL A 34 -10.93 -26.25 -13.36
CA VAL A 34 -10.95 -24.81 -13.62
C VAL A 34 -12.39 -24.28 -13.55
N ASP A 35 -12.70 -23.52 -12.51
CA ASP A 35 -14.04 -22.94 -12.29
C ASP A 35 -14.35 -21.76 -13.23
N GLY A 36 -13.33 -20.99 -13.63
CA GLY A 36 -13.55 -19.83 -14.48
C GLY A 36 -12.28 -19.10 -14.90
N LYS A 37 -12.46 -17.96 -15.56
CA LYS A 37 -11.37 -17.08 -16.00
C LYS A 37 -11.36 -15.81 -15.16
N TRP A 38 -10.19 -15.52 -14.60
CA TRP A 38 -9.96 -14.40 -13.70
C TRP A 38 -8.89 -13.50 -14.34
N LYS A 39 -9.00 -12.19 -14.13
CA LYS A 39 -8.05 -11.22 -14.68
C LYS A 39 -7.13 -10.75 -13.57
N VAL A 40 -5.85 -11.10 -13.68
CA VAL A 40 -4.81 -10.66 -12.74
C VAL A 40 -3.98 -9.57 -13.39
N HIS A 41 -4.06 -8.37 -12.84
CA HIS A 41 -3.37 -7.17 -13.30
C HIS A 41 -2.05 -6.98 -12.57
N ASP A 42 -1.14 -6.21 -13.16
CA ASP A 42 -0.12 -5.55 -12.37
C ASP A 42 -0.75 -4.41 -11.53
N ILE A 43 -0.07 -4.01 -10.45
CA ILE A 43 -0.59 -2.96 -9.56
C ILE A 43 -0.86 -1.63 -10.30
N LYS A 44 -0.04 -1.28 -11.30
CA LYS A 44 -0.19 0.00 -12.03
C LYS A 44 -1.37 -0.04 -12.99
N GLU A 45 -1.67 -1.20 -13.58
CA GLU A 45 -2.84 -1.45 -14.41
C GLU A 45 -4.10 -1.46 -13.56
N TYR A 46 -4.09 -2.16 -12.43
CA TYR A 46 -5.21 -2.22 -11.49
C TYR A 46 -5.62 -0.83 -11.01
N GLN A 47 -4.65 0.01 -10.62
CA GLN A 47 -4.88 1.40 -10.19
C GLN A 47 -5.51 2.29 -11.28
N ARG A 48 -5.38 1.93 -12.55
CA ARG A 48 -5.92 2.70 -13.68
C ARG A 48 -7.31 2.22 -14.11
N LEU A 49 -7.87 1.20 -13.47
CA LEU A 49 -9.22 0.74 -13.75
C LEU A 49 -10.24 1.78 -13.27
N GLU A 50 -11.15 2.17 -14.15
CA GLU A 50 -12.27 3.04 -13.78
C GLU A 50 -13.27 2.30 -12.87
N ILE A 51 -13.46 1.00 -13.11
CA ILE A 51 -14.34 0.13 -12.34
C ILE A 51 -13.62 -1.21 -12.13
N VAL A 52 -13.48 -1.63 -10.88
CA VAL A 52 -12.97 -2.95 -10.51
C VAL A 52 -14.12 -3.95 -10.56
N GLY A 53 -14.03 -4.94 -11.44
CA GLY A 53 -15.00 -6.02 -11.54
C GLY A 53 -14.77 -7.13 -10.52
N PRO A 54 -15.75 -8.03 -10.32
CA PRO A 54 -15.66 -9.14 -9.36
C PRO A 54 -14.61 -10.20 -9.72
N ALA A 55 -14.07 -10.17 -10.95
CA ALA A 55 -13.03 -11.07 -11.43
C ALA A 55 -11.69 -10.35 -11.68
N ASP A 56 -11.55 -9.09 -11.24
CA ASP A 56 -10.33 -8.30 -11.36
C ASP A 56 -9.52 -8.37 -10.06
N TYR A 57 -8.31 -8.92 -10.17
CA TYR A 57 -7.36 -9.12 -9.08
C TYR A 57 -6.03 -8.48 -9.43
N TYR A 58 -5.16 -8.27 -8.46
CA TYR A 58 -3.83 -7.76 -8.73
C TYR A 58 -2.75 -8.48 -7.95
N CYS A 59 -1.55 -8.50 -8.52
CA CYS A 59 -0.34 -8.91 -7.83
C CYS A 59 0.65 -7.76 -7.76
N ARG A 60 1.27 -7.58 -6.58
CA ARG A 60 2.44 -6.71 -6.40
C ARG A 60 3.59 -7.42 -5.70
N ILE A 61 3.27 -8.26 -4.71
CA ILE A 61 4.26 -9.08 -4.01
C ILE A 61 4.45 -10.41 -4.73
N LYS A 62 5.70 -10.83 -4.83
CA LYS A 62 6.07 -12.20 -5.21
C LYS A 62 6.53 -12.95 -3.98
N TYR A 63 6.14 -14.22 -3.89
CA TYR A 63 6.59 -15.13 -2.85
C TYR A 63 7.46 -16.23 -3.47
N ASP A 64 8.69 -16.38 -2.97
CA ASP A 64 9.56 -17.47 -3.38
C ASP A 64 9.44 -18.62 -2.38
N MET A 65 8.86 -19.74 -2.81
CA MET A 65 8.70 -20.93 -1.97
C MET A 65 10.03 -21.61 -1.65
N LYS A 66 11.07 -21.44 -2.46
CA LYS A 66 12.37 -22.08 -2.23
C LYS A 66 13.15 -21.40 -1.11
N SER A 67 13.01 -20.08 -1.01
CA SER A 67 13.65 -19.29 0.04
C SER A 67 12.70 -18.85 1.14
N GLU A 68 11.43 -19.25 1.07
CA GLU A 68 10.34 -18.86 1.99
C GLU A 68 10.30 -17.35 2.25
N SER A 69 10.50 -16.55 1.20
CA SER A 69 10.67 -15.11 1.32
C SER A 69 9.79 -14.32 0.36
N TYR A 70 9.48 -13.09 0.76
CA TYR A 70 8.74 -12.14 -0.06
C TYR A 70 9.68 -11.17 -0.75
N GLN A 71 9.32 -10.76 -1.96
CA GLN A 71 9.96 -9.62 -2.62
C GLN A 71 9.75 -8.35 -1.78
N SER A 72 10.80 -7.57 -1.58
CA SER A 72 10.73 -6.30 -0.84
C SER A 72 9.87 -5.27 -1.59
N GLU A 73 9.03 -4.56 -0.85
CA GLU A 73 8.16 -3.49 -1.32
C GLU A 73 8.54 -2.15 -0.70
N LYS A 74 8.23 -1.05 -1.40
CA LYS A 74 8.40 0.29 -0.83
C LYS A 74 7.38 0.51 0.29
N LEU A 75 7.87 0.98 1.44
CA LEU A 75 7.04 1.32 2.60
C LEU A 75 6.68 2.81 2.56
N TYR A 76 5.51 3.12 3.12
CA TYR A 76 4.97 4.47 3.19
C TYR A 76 4.35 4.74 4.55
N CYS A 77 4.02 6.02 4.78
CA CYS A 77 3.42 6.52 6.02
C CYS A 77 4.29 6.29 7.25
N SER A 78 3.89 6.89 8.38
CA SER A 78 4.50 6.63 9.69
C SER A 78 4.28 5.21 10.22
N CYS A 79 3.37 4.44 9.60
CA CYS A 79 3.09 3.06 9.97
C CYS A 79 3.97 2.04 9.23
N GLU A 80 4.86 2.51 8.33
CA GLU A 80 5.81 1.68 7.59
C GLU A 80 5.16 0.50 6.86
N LYS A 81 4.01 0.73 6.21
CA LYS A 81 3.30 -0.31 5.46
C LYS A 81 3.45 -0.12 3.95
N PRO A 82 3.47 -1.21 3.16
CA PRO A 82 3.39 -1.14 1.71
C PRO A 82 2.10 -0.44 1.24
N TYR A 83 2.12 0.13 0.04
CA TYR A 83 0.96 0.80 -0.54
C TYR A 83 -0.23 -0.15 -0.75
N ASN A 84 -1.38 0.11 -0.14
CA ASN A 84 -2.60 -0.67 -0.34
C ASN A 84 -3.60 0.14 -1.19
N PRO A 85 -4.04 -0.34 -2.37
CA PRO A 85 -4.97 0.38 -3.23
C PRO A 85 -6.36 0.59 -2.60
N ASP A 86 -6.72 -0.18 -1.58
CA ASP A 86 -7.99 -0.04 -0.86
C ASP A 86 -7.95 1.05 0.22
N LEU A 87 -6.75 1.54 0.56
CA LEU A 87 -6.55 2.58 1.57
C LEU A 87 -6.26 3.93 0.91
N LYS A 88 -7.01 4.95 1.31
CA LYS A 88 -6.78 6.32 0.84
C LYS A 88 -5.51 6.89 1.47
N MET A 89 -4.72 7.55 0.62
CA MET A 89 -3.49 8.22 1.01
C MET A 89 -3.46 9.65 0.47
N ILE A 90 -2.77 10.52 1.18
CA ILE A 90 -2.51 11.91 0.81
C ILE A 90 -1.01 12.20 0.83
N GLN A 91 -0.53 12.99 -0.13
CA GLN A 91 0.87 13.38 -0.22
C GLN A 91 1.12 14.68 0.56
N CYS A 92 2.25 14.75 1.26
CA CYS A 92 2.70 15.99 1.88
C CYS A 92 3.43 16.87 0.85
N GLU A 93 3.04 18.14 0.71
CA GLU A 93 3.66 19.06 -0.26
C GLU A 93 5.10 19.48 0.10
N ARG A 94 5.55 19.25 1.35
CA ARG A 94 6.91 19.60 1.78
C ARG A 94 7.91 18.46 1.61
N CYS A 95 7.57 17.24 2.04
CA CYS A 95 8.48 16.09 1.97
C CYS A 95 8.13 15.10 0.86
N TYR A 96 7.00 15.26 0.18
CA TYR A 96 6.49 14.36 -0.87
C TYR A 96 6.24 12.92 -0.42
N GLU A 97 6.25 12.66 0.89
CA GLU A 97 5.87 11.38 1.48
C GLU A 97 4.34 11.22 1.54
N TRP A 98 3.90 9.96 1.46
CA TRP A 98 2.50 9.58 1.44
C TRP A 98 2.05 9.06 2.80
N TYR A 99 0.86 9.48 3.23
CA TYR A 99 0.29 9.12 4.52
C TYR A 99 -1.12 8.57 4.35
N HIS A 100 -1.44 7.48 5.05
CA HIS A 100 -2.83 7.03 5.14
C HIS A 100 -3.64 8.08 5.88
N ILE A 101 -4.80 8.43 5.34
CA ILE A 101 -5.67 9.48 5.91
C ILE A 101 -6.10 9.10 7.34
N ASN A 102 -6.35 7.80 7.58
CA ASN A 102 -6.67 7.28 8.91
C ASN A 102 -5.49 7.38 9.89
N CYS A 103 -4.25 7.20 9.43
CA CYS A 103 -3.07 7.31 10.30
C CYS A 103 -2.81 8.73 10.80
N ILE A 104 -3.33 9.73 10.09
CA ILE A 104 -3.22 11.16 10.43
C ILE A 104 -4.53 11.74 10.98
N GLY A 105 -5.54 10.89 11.23
CA GLY A 105 -6.81 11.28 11.81
C GLY A 105 -7.74 12.07 10.89
N MET A 106 -7.56 11.96 9.57
CA MET A 106 -8.44 12.57 8.57
C MET A 106 -9.46 11.56 8.04
N THR A 107 -10.63 12.08 7.68
CA THR A 107 -11.71 11.36 6.99
C THR A 107 -11.64 11.57 5.48
N GLU A 108 -12.31 10.71 4.71
CA GLU A 108 -12.33 10.83 3.24
C GLU A 108 -12.91 12.17 2.76
N GLY A 109 -13.98 12.66 3.39
CA GLY A 109 -14.60 13.95 3.02
C GLY A 109 -13.68 15.15 3.29
N GLU A 110 -12.81 15.07 4.30
CA GLU A 110 -11.81 16.10 4.55
C GLU A 110 -10.73 16.10 3.49
N VAL A 111 -10.32 14.94 2.98
CA VAL A 111 -9.29 14.81 1.94
C VAL A 111 -9.76 15.45 0.64
N GLU A 112 -11.02 15.22 0.24
CA GLU A 112 -11.61 15.83 -0.96
C GLU A 112 -11.70 17.36 -0.87
N SER A 113 -11.79 17.89 0.35
CA SER A 113 -11.90 19.32 0.63
C SER A 113 -10.54 19.97 0.96
N THR A 114 -9.52 19.17 1.24
CA THR A 114 -8.19 19.64 1.61
C THR A 114 -7.43 19.99 0.33
N GLY A 115 -6.94 21.23 0.24
CA GLY A 115 -5.99 21.63 -0.78
C GLY A 115 -4.61 21.04 -0.48
N ASP A 116 -3.67 21.90 -0.09
CA ASP A 116 -2.30 21.47 0.19
C ASP A 116 -2.19 20.84 1.59
N TYR A 117 -1.85 19.55 1.65
CA TYR A 117 -1.58 18.88 2.91
C TYR A 117 -0.09 18.97 3.28
N ILE A 118 0.17 19.40 4.52
CA ILE A 118 1.51 19.35 5.14
C ILE A 118 1.45 18.40 6.34
N CYS A 119 2.34 17.42 6.42
CA CYS A 119 2.41 16.50 7.55
C CYS A 119 2.99 17.14 8.82
N ASP A 120 2.65 16.60 10.00
CA ASP A 120 3.10 17.12 11.29
C ASP A 120 4.63 17.23 11.42
N PRO A 121 5.45 16.25 10.98
CA PRO A 121 6.90 16.41 10.97
C PRO A 121 7.34 17.68 10.23
N CYS A 122 6.73 18.00 9.09
CA CYS A 122 7.05 19.17 8.29
C CYS A 122 6.50 20.49 8.86
N ARG A 123 5.39 20.45 9.60
CA ARG A 123 4.86 21.63 10.33
C ARG A 123 5.80 22.04 11.47
N ASN A 124 6.41 21.07 12.14
CA ASN A 124 7.24 21.26 13.33
C ASN A 124 8.70 21.69 13.02
N ILE A 125 9.09 21.84 11.74
CA ILE A 125 10.46 22.24 11.37
C ILE A 125 10.75 23.72 11.70
N GLU A 126 9.72 24.56 11.85
CA GLU A 126 9.90 26.00 12.11
C GLU A 126 10.11 26.36 13.59
N THR A 127 9.85 25.45 14.54
CA THR A 127 9.95 25.74 15.98
C THR A 127 11.35 25.56 16.59
N THR A 128 12.33 25.05 15.84
CA THR A 128 13.65 24.64 16.42
C THR A 128 14.83 25.54 16.02
N LYS A 129 14.60 26.68 15.34
CA LYS A 129 15.70 27.56 14.85
C LYS A 129 15.97 28.83 15.64
N HIS A 130 15.63 28.89 16.93
CA HIS A 130 16.10 29.98 17.81
C HIS A 130 16.59 29.41 19.14
N ASN A 131 17.89 29.07 19.20
CA ASN A 131 18.78 29.26 20.36
C ASN A 131 20.07 28.45 20.16
N ASN A 132 20.94 28.92 19.27
CA ASN A 132 22.37 28.68 19.43
C ASN A 132 23.04 30.05 19.40
N LEU A 133 23.11 30.67 20.59
CA LEU A 133 23.97 31.82 20.82
C LEU A 133 25.41 31.40 20.53
N VAL A 134 26.02 32.15 19.64
CA VAL A 134 27.42 32.08 19.27
C VAL A 134 28.26 32.39 20.51
N THR A 135 29.07 31.44 20.97
CA THR A 135 30.21 31.72 21.84
C THR A 135 31.49 31.44 21.06
N THR A 136 32.06 32.51 20.50
CA THR A 136 33.47 32.56 20.08
C THR A 136 34.35 32.73 21.31
N SER A 137 35.40 31.92 21.42
CA SER A 137 36.61 32.20 22.20
C SER A 137 37.82 31.85 21.35
#